data_AF-K0DV08-F1
#
_entry.id   AF-K0DV08-F1
#
_cell.length_a   1.000
_cell.length_b   1.000
_cell.length_c   1.000
_cell.angle_alpha   90.00
_cell.angle_beta   90.00
_cell.angle_gamma   90.00
#
_symmetry.space_group_name_H-M   'P 1'
#
loop_
_entity.id
_entity.type
_entity.pdbx_description
1 polymer ?
#
loop_
_entity_poly.entity_id
_entity_poly.type
_entity_poly.pdbx_seq_one_letter_code
_entity_poly.pdbx_strand_id
1 'polypeptide(L)'
;MNGAPLKTAMTNTLQRLSPSARLMNTQAEHLAKHTDLSAPSRYTRIAMALHWLIALLIIGNVALGLSADSLPDGWVRPVIDTHKSIGITVLGLALLRIVWRVSHTPPPLPREFPSWEKVAAHAAHFMLYLLMIALPLSGWLHDSAWKDAATHPMRLFDLFTWPRIGYVMNLDPALKETLHDRFGVLHTWLGYALYALLAMHIGGALKHEWIDRKSVLKRMVP
;
A
#
# COMPACT_ATOMS: atom_id res chain seq x y z
N MET A 1 -52.14 -6.82 36.70
CA MET A 1 -52.81 -7.68 35.70
C MET A 1 -52.13 -7.47 34.36
N ASN A 2 -51.66 -8.58 33.79
CA ASN A 2 -50.62 -8.64 32.77
C ASN A 2 -51.11 -8.22 31.37
N GLY A 3 -50.34 -7.35 30.71
CA GLY A 3 -50.48 -7.04 29.29
C GLY A 3 -49.49 -7.86 28.44
N ALA A 4 -49.99 -8.88 27.76
CA ALA A 4 -49.47 -9.50 26.54
C ALA A 4 -50.52 -10.55 26.08
N PRO A 5 -50.79 -10.76 24.77
CA PRO A 5 -49.73 -11.02 23.79
C PRO A 5 -50.01 -10.60 22.32
N LEU A 6 -49.16 -9.72 21.77
CA LEU A 6 -48.93 -9.61 20.32
C LEU A 6 -48.10 -10.79 19.74
N LYS A 7 -47.55 -11.65 20.61
CA LYS A 7 -46.75 -12.81 20.19
C LYS A 7 -47.57 -13.99 19.65
N THR A 8 -48.87 -14.07 19.94
CA THR A 8 -49.70 -15.22 19.54
C THR A 8 -50.13 -15.18 18.07
N ALA A 9 -50.14 -14.00 17.44
CA ALA A 9 -50.57 -13.84 16.04
C ALA A 9 -49.51 -14.26 15.01
N MET A 10 -48.22 -14.07 15.32
CA MET A 10 -47.14 -14.44 14.39
C MET A 10 -46.88 -15.95 14.31
N THR A 11 -47.09 -16.68 15.41
CA THR A 11 -46.93 -18.15 15.44
C THR A 11 -47.97 -18.85 14.57
N ASN A 12 -49.19 -18.29 14.47
CA ASN A 12 -50.30 -18.88 13.73
C ASN A 12 -50.19 -18.74 12.20
N THR A 13 -49.38 -17.81 11.71
CA THR A 13 -49.27 -17.53 10.27
C THR A 13 -48.33 -18.52 9.58
N LEU A 14 -47.25 -18.94 10.26
CA LEU A 14 -46.29 -19.92 9.72
C LEU A 14 -46.85 -21.36 9.71
N GLN A 15 -47.84 -21.65 10.54
CA GLN A 15 -48.43 -22.98 10.66
C GLN A 15 -49.45 -23.30 9.55
N ARG A 16 -49.94 -22.27 8.84
CA ARG A 16 -50.88 -22.38 7.70
C ARG A 16 -50.23 -22.57 6.33
N LEU A 17 -48.89 -22.57 6.26
CA LEU A 17 -48.19 -22.84 5.01
C LEU A 17 -48.31 -24.33 4.65
N SER A 18 -48.60 -24.66 3.39
CA SER A 18 -48.55 -26.03 2.90
C SER A 18 -47.16 -26.65 3.18
N PRO A 19 -47.05 -27.99 3.31
CA PRO A 19 -45.75 -28.64 3.52
C PRO A 19 -44.71 -28.22 2.46
N SER A 20 -45.13 -28.02 1.21
CA SER A 20 -44.29 -27.54 0.12
C SER A 20 -43.80 -26.09 0.32
N ALA A 21 -44.66 -25.18 0.79
CA ALA A 21 -44.26 -23.80 1.07
C ALA A 21 -43.30 -23.69 2.26
N ARG A 22 -43.41 -24.57 3.26
CA ARG A 22 -42.45 -24.68 4.38
C ARG A 22 -41.09 -25.20 3.94
N LEU A 23 -41.08 -26.21 3.08
CA LEU A 23 -39.84 -26.73 2.48
C LEU A 23 -39.15 -25.68 1.60
N MET A 24 -39.91 -24.93 0.80
CA MET A 24 -39.36 -23.82 0.01
C MET A 24 -38.82 -22.68 0.87
N ASN A 25 -39.49 -22.32 1.98
CA ASN A 25 -38.99 -21.27 2.88
C ASN A 25 -37.73 -21.72 3.63
N THR A 26 -37.68 -22.96 4.12
CA THR A 26 -36.47 -23.51 4.75
C THR A 26 -35.34 -23.70 3.76
N GLN A 27 -35.63 -24.09 2.52
CA GLN A 27 -34.65 -24.18 1.45
C GLN A 27 -34.17 -22.79 1.01
N ALA A 28 -35.03 -21.77 0.99
CA ALA A 28 -34.67 -20.38 0.71
C ALA A 28 -33.87 -19.75 1.85
N GLU A 29 -34.19 -20.04 3.12
CA GLU A 29 -33.39 -19.63 4.29
C GLU A 29 -32.04 -20.36 4.31
N HIS A 30 -32.01 -21.65 3.98
CA HIS A 30 -30.77 -22.42 3.86
C HIS A 30 -29.93 -21.90 2.68
N LEU A 31 -30.54 -21.64 1.52
CA LEU A 31 -29.89 -21.03 0.37
C LEU A 31 -29.40 -19.62 0.71
N ALA A 32 -30.18 -18.77 1.37
CA ALA A 32 -29.78 -17.43 1.82
C ALA A 32 -28.61 -17.48 2.82
N LYS A 33 -28.58 -18.49 3.68
CA LYS A 33 -27.50 -18.75 4.65
C LYS A 33 -26.23 -19.32 3.98
N HIS A 34 -26.36 -19.98 2.82
CA HIS A 34 -25.24 -20.50 2.02
C HIS A 34 -24.82 -19.57 0.85
N THR A 35 -25.65 -18.60 0.48
CA THR A 35 -25.31 -17.47 -0.42
C THR A 35 -24.75 -16.28 0.35
N ASP A 36 -24.30 -16.46 1.58
CA ASP A 36 -23.10 -15.74 2.01
C ASP A 36 -21.93 -16.37 1.25
N LEU A 37 -21.78 -16.00 -0.03
CA LEU A 37 -20.54 -16.21 -0.76
C LEU A 37 -19.50 -15.37 -0.04
N SER A 38 -18.96 -15.95 1.05
CA SER A 38 -18.11 -15.30 2.03
C SER A 38 -17.07 -14.48 1.29
N ALA A 39 -17.19 -13.16 1.36
CA ALA A 39 -16.24 -12.28 0.72
C ALA A 39 -14.84 -12.70 1.17
N PRO A 40 -13.86 -12.81 0.26
CA PRO A 40 -12.56 -13.38 0.58
C PRO A 40 -11.97 -12.67 1.80
N SER A 41 -11.66 -13.43 2.84
CA SER A 41 -11.15 -12.88 4.10
C SER A 41 -9.71 -12.41 3.99
N ARG A 42 -8.98 -12.88 2.97
CA ARG A 42 -7.55 -12.62 2.73
C ARG A 42 -7.30 -12.10 1.31
N TYR A 43 -6.19 -11.38 1.17
CA TYR A 43 -5.72 -10.94 -0.14
C TYR A 43 -5.19 -12.14 -0.95
N THR A 44 -5.19 -12.01 -2.26
CA THR A 44 -4.55 -12.98 -3.16
C THR A 44 -3.06 -13.13 -2.81
N ARG A 45 -2.48 -14.32 -3.01
CA ARG A 45 -1.05 -14.58 -2.76
C ARG A 45 -0.12 -13.58 -3.46
N ILE A 46 -0.43 -13.18 -4.69
CA ILE A 46 0.36 -12.20 -5.45
C ILE A 46 0.32 -10.82 -4.77
N ALA A 47 -0.86 -10.34 -4.35
CA ALA A 47 -0.97 -9.08 -3.60
C ALA A 47 -0.17 -9.09 -2.28
N MET A 48 -0.14 -10.23 -1.58
CA MET A 48 0.63 -10.40 -0.34
C MET A 48 2.13 -10.41 -0.62
N ALA A 49 2.59 -11.17 -1.62
CA ALA A 49 3.99 -11.20 -2.03
C ALA A 49 4.49 -9.82 -2.45
N LEU A 50 3.74 -9.12 -3.32
CA LEU A 50 4.06 -7.74 -3.71
C LEU A 50 4.09 -6.80 -2.51
N HIS A 51 3.18 -6.98 -1.53
CA HIS A 51 3.14 -6.12 -0.34
C HIS A 51 4.43 -6.24 0.46
N TRP A 52 4.78 -7.47 0.83
CA TRP A 52 5.93 -7.72 1.70
C TRP A 52 7.26 -7.44 1.01
N LEU A 53 7.38 -7.78 -0.28
CA LEU A 53 8.57 -7.45 -1.05
C LEU A 53 8.79 -5.93 -1.10
N ILE A 54 7.75 -5.16 -1.43
CA ILE A 54 7.84 -3.69 -1.46
C ILE A 54 8.12 -3.14 -0.06
N ALA A 55 7.45 -3.66 0.97
CA ALA A 55 7.66 -3.20 2.35
C ALA A 55 9.12 -3.40 2.81
N LEU A 56 9.70 -4.58 2.57
CA LEU A 56 11.09 -4.87 2.91
C LEU A 56 12.06 -3.98 2.13
N LEU A 57 11.83 -3.81 0.83
CA LEU A 57 12.66 -2.92 0.00
C LEU A 57 12.57 -1.47 0.48
N ILE A 58 11.39 -0.96 0.81
CA ILE A 58 11.22 0.40 1.35
C ILE A 58 11.95 0.53 2.68
N ILE A 59 11.77 -0.39 3.63
CA ILE A 59 12.44 -0.32 4.94
C ILE A 59 13.97 -0.31 4.76
N GLY A 60 14.50 -1.20 3.93
CA GLY A 60 15.93 -1.22 3.60
C GLY A 60 16.40 0.08 2.94
N ASN A 61 15.62 0.61 1.99
CA ASN A 61 15.97 1.83 1.27
C ASN A 61 15.98 3.07 2.18
N VAL A 62 15.03 3.13 3.12
CA VAL A 62 14.98 4.17 4.15
C VAL A 62 16.21 4.09 5.05
N ALA A 63 16.59 2.88 5.49
CA ALA A 63 17.80 2.70 6.29
C ALA A 63 19.07 3.16 5.56
N LEU A 64 19.20 2.86 4.27
CA LEU A 64 20.31 3.36 3.42
C LEU A 64 20.29 4.89 3.28
N GLY A 65 19.11 5.47 3.07
CA GLY A 65 18.97 6.93 2.93
C GLY A 65 19.33 7.67 4.22
N LEU A 66 18.93 7.14 5.38
CA LEU A 66 19.24 7.73 6.69
C LEU A 66 20.70 7.55 7.11
N SER A 67 21.37 6.49 6.64
CA SER A 67 22.76 6.22 7.02
C SER A 67 23.78 6.97 6.17
N ALA A 68 23.42 7.44 4.97
CA ALA A 68 24.34 8.02 4.00
C ALA A 68 25.24 9.12 4.58
N ASP A 69 24.69 10.05 5.37
CA ASP A 69 25.43 11.17 5.96
C ASP A 69 26.38 10.78 7.10
N SER A 70 26.24 9.57 7.63
CA SER A 70 27.05 9.05 8.74
C SER A 70 28.15 8.08 8.28
N LEU A 71 28.27 7.83 6.97
CA LEU A 71 29.24 6.91 6.42
C LEU A 71 30.56 7.62 6.06
N PRO A 72 31.70 6.91 6.08
CA PRO A 72 32.94 7.42 5.50
C PRO A 72 32.76 7.75 4.02
N ASP A 73 33.43 8.78 3.51
CA ASP A 73 33.29 9.30 2.13
C ASP A 73 33.31 8.21 1.05
N GLY A 74 34.20 7.21 1.19
CA GLY A 74 34.32 6.11 0.23
C GLY A 74 33.10 5.19 0.13
N TRP A 75 32.22 5.18 1.14
CA TRP A 75 31.01 4.35 1.20
C TRP A 75 29.74 5.08 0.78
N VAL A 76 29.75 6.42 0.79
CA VAL A 76 28.57 7.24 0.44
C VAL A 76 28.08 6.90 -0.96
N ARG A 77 28.98 6.88 -1.95
CA ARG A 77 28.60 6.65 -3.35
C ARG A 77 28.00 5.25 -3.58
N PRO A 78 28.63 4.13 -3.17
CA PRO A 78 28.03 2.80 -3.29
C PRO A 78 26.66 2.67 -2.61
N VAL A 79 26.49 3.28 -1.43
CA VAL A 79 25.21 3.25 -0.70
C VAL A 79 24.13 4.03 -1.44
N ILE A 80 24.46 5.21 -1.96
CA ILE A 80 23.53 6.02 -2.75
C ILE A 80 23.17 5.35 -4.08
N ASP A 81 24.11 4.69 -4.76
CA ASP A 81 23.82 3.97 -6.01
C ASP A 81 22.95 2.73 -5.74
N THR A 82 23.14 2.06 -4.61
CA THR A 82 22.24 0.99 -4.13
C THR A 82 20.85 1.54 -3.81
N HIS A 83 20.78 2.68 -3.11
CA HIS A 83 19.52 3.35 -2.76
C HIS A 83 18.70 3.72 -4.01
N LYS A 84 19.36 4.29 -5.03
CA LYS A 84 18.73 4.58 -6.33
C LYS A 84 18.18 3.32 -7.00
N SER A 85 18.95 2.23 -6.96
CA SER A 85 18.57 0.97 -7.58
C SER A 85 17.34 0.32 -6.94
N ILE A 86 17.29 0.33 -5.61
CA ILE A 86 16.13 -0.12 -4.85
C ILE A 86 14.93 0.80 -5.13
N GLY A 87 15.13 2.11 -5.18
CA GLY A 87 14.08 3.08 -5.51
C GLY A 87 13.39 2.80 -6.86
N ILE A 88 14.17 2.60 -7.93
CA ILE A 88 13.63 2.24 -9.25
C ILE A 88 12.92 0.89 -9.23
N THR A 89 13.45 -0.09 -8.48
CA THR A 89 12.81 -1.40 -8.33
C THR A 89 11.45 -1.29 -7.64
N VAL A 90 11.38 -0.51 -6.56
CA VAL A 90 10.12 -0.21 -5.84
C VAL A 90 9.13 0.48 -6.75
N LEU A 91 9.55 1.42 -7.61
CA LEU A 91 8.67 2.08 -8.57
C LEU A 91 8.00 1.05 -9.51
N GLY A 92 8.79 0.15 -10.12
CA GLY A 92 8.25 -0.90 -11.00
C GLY A 92 7.28 -1.85 -10.28
N LEU A 93 7.65 -2.30 -9.06
CA LEU A 93 6.80 -3.18 -8.25
C LEU A 93 5.53 -2.47 -7.76
N ALA A 94 5.60 -1.18 -7.44
CA ALA A 94 4.46 -0.39 -7.03
C ALA A 94 3.45 -0.21 -8.18
N LEU A 95 3.92 0.01 -9.41
CA LEU A 95 3.07 0.04 -10.60
C LEU A 95 2.37 -1.31 -10.80
N LEU A 96 3.11 -2.42 -10.70
CA LEU A 96 2.52 -3.77 -10.77
C LEU A 96 1.49 -3.99 -9.65
N ARG A 97 1.77 -3.52 -8.44
CA ARG A 97 0.82 -3.58 -7.31
C ARG A 97 -0.45 -2.77 -7.58
N ILE A 98 -0.33 -1.59 -8.18
CA ILE A 98 -1.49 -0.76 -8.55
C ILE A 98 -2.33 -1.49 -9.61
N VAL A 99 -1.71 -2.00 -10.67
CA VAL A 99 -2.38 -2.81 -11.71
C VAL A 99 -3.09 -4.00 -11.09
N TRP A 100 -2.44 -4.70 -10.16
CA TRP A 100 -3.05 -5.81 -9.43
C TRP A 100 -4.25 -5.38 -8.59
N ARG A 101 -4.13 -4.26 -7.87
CA ARG A 101 -5.17 -3.73 -6.99
C ARG A 101 -6.41 -3.26 -7.76
N VAL A 102 -6.26 -2.71 -8.96
CA VAL A 102 -7.40 -2.28 -9.78
C VAL A 102 -8.06 -3.44 -10.54
N SER A 103 -7.31 -4.52 -10.81
CA SER A 103 -7.83 -5.72 -11.49
C SER A 103 -8.45 -6.75 -10.55
N HIS A 104 -8.16 -6.69 -9.24
CA HIS A 104 -8.65 -7.66 -8.26
C HIS A 104 -9.35 -6.97 -7.08
N THR A 105 -10.57 -7.41 -6.77
CA THR A 105 -11.34 -6.87 -5.64
C THR A 105 -10.65 -7.19 -4.32
N PRO A 106 -10.25 -6.18 -3.52
CA PRO A 106 -9.68 -6.42 -2.21
C PRO A 106 -10.75 -6.96 -1.24
N PRO A 107 -10.37 -7.79 -0.26
CA PRO A 107 -11.21 -8.14 0.87
C PRO A 107 -11.90 -6.91 1.51
N PRO A 108 -13.21 -6.95 1.80
CA PRO A 108 -13.92 -5.82 2.39
C PRO A 108 -13.41 -5.52 3.80
N LEU A 109 -13.38 -4.25 4.21
CA LEU A 109 -13.05 -3.89 5.59
C LEU A 109 -14.13 -4.43 6.56
N PRO A 110 -13.76 -5.00 7.71
CA PRO A 110 -14.73 -5.46 8.70
C PRO A 110 -15.73 -4.35 9.08
N ARG A 111 -17.01 -4.71 9.13
CA ARG A 111 -18.10 -3.75 9.36
C ARG A 111 -17.97 -3.04 10.70
N GLU A 112 -17.40 -3.72 11.69
CA GLU A 112 -17.19 -3.29 13.07
C GLU A 112 -16.21 -2.13 13.25
N PHE A 113 -15.44 -1.75 12.22
CA PHE A 113 -14.57 -0.58 12.33
C PHE A 113 -15.39 0.73 12.23
N PRO A 114 -15.12 1.73 13.09
CA PRO A 114 -15.66 3.07 12.95
C PRO A 114 -15.43 3.64 11.54
N SER A 115 -16.35 4.48 11.06
CA SER A 115 -16.25 5.08 9.72
C SER A 115 -14.97 5.89 9.53
N TRP A 116 -14.55 6.64 10.56
CA TRP A 116 -13.33 7.43 10.51
C TRP A 116 -12.06 6.58 10.38
N GLU A 117 -11.99 5.39 11.01
CA GLU A 117 -10.85 4.48 10.86
C GLU A 117 -10.79 3.90 9.44
N LYS A 118 -11.95 3.61 8.84
CA LYS A 118 -12.04 3.16 7.44
C LYS A 118 -11.55 4.25 6.48
N VAL A 119 -11.96 5.50 6.70
CA VAL A 119 -11.50 6.65 5.91
C VAL A 119 -10.01 6.87 6.07
N ALA A 120 -9.50 6.85 7.30
CA ALA A 120 -8.07 6.99 7.59
C ALA A 120 -7.24 5.88 6.92
N ALA A 121 -7.71 4.64 6.97
CA ALA A 121 -7.06 3.51 6.29
C ALA A 121 -7.01 3.72 4.77
N HIS A 122 -8.11 4.15 4.15
CA HIS A 122 -8.12 4.43 2.71
C HIS A 122 -7.20 5.59 2.34
N ALA A 123 -7.23 6.69 3.11
CA ALA A 123 -6.37 7.84 2.90
C ALA A 123 -4.89 7.46 3.04
N ALA A 124 -4.53 6.70 4.07
CA ALA A 124 -3.16 6.23 4.27
C ALA A 124 -2.69 5.34 3.12
N HIS A 125 -3.51 4.38 2.67
CA HIS A 125 -3.15 3.55 1.51
C HIS A 125 -2.98 4.38 0.25
N PHE A 126 -3.88 5.33 -0.02
CA PHE A 126 -3.78 6.21 -1.19
C PHE A 126 -2.50 7.04 -1.15
N MET A 127 -2.19 7.65 -0.01
CA MET A 127 -0.98 8.46 0.15
C MET A 127 0.30 7.60 0.07
N LEU A 128 0.29 6.37 0.58
CA LEU A 128 1.41 5.43 0.38
C LEU A 128 1.59 5.10 -1.10
N TYR A 129 0.52 4.87 -1.86
CA TYR A 129 0.63 4.68 -3.30
C TYR A 129 1.23 5.90 -4.00
N LEU A 130 0.76 7.10 -3.67
CA LEU A 130 1.28 8.33 -4.24
C LEU A 130 2.79 8.49 -3.93
N LEU A 131 3.20 8.28 -2.68
CA LEU A 131 4.60 8.40 -2.25
C LEU A 131 5.49 7.33 -2.87
N MET A 132 5.03 6.08 -3.00
CA MET A 132 5.78 5.01 -3.66
C MET A 132 6.10 5.31 -5.13
N ILE A 133 5.35 6.20 -5.76
CA ILE A 133 5.61 6.67 -7.13
C ILE A 133 6.42 7.98 -7.10
N ALA A 134 5.99 8.97 -6.31
CA ALA A 134 6.58 10.30 -6.30
C ALA A 134 8.02 10.32 -5.78
N LEU A 135 8.37 9.49 -4.79
CA LEU A 135 9.73 9.41 -4.25
C LEU A 135 10.75 8.94 -5.30
N PRO A 136 10.62 7.74 -5.88
CA PRO A 136 11.60 7.29 -6.86
C PRO A 136 11.61 8.16 -8.13
N LEU A 137 10.46 8.73 -8.54
CA LEU A 137 10.45 9.68 -9.66
C LEU A 137 11.20 10.99 -9.34
N SER A 138 11.00 11.56 -8.15
CA SER A 138 11.74 12.76 -7.74
C SER A 138 13.24 12.49 -7.59
N GLY A 139 13.62 11.32 -7.07
CA GLY A 139 15.03 10.88 -7.00
C GLY A 139 15.65 10.69 -8.38
N TRP A 140 14.90 10.11 -9.33
CA TRP A 140 15.35 9.92 -10.70
C TRP A 140 15.48 11.26 -11.47
N LEU A 141 14.56 12.20 -11.22
CA LEU A 141 14.65 13.58 -11.71
C LEU A 141 15.86 14.31 -11.12
N HIS A 142 16.09 14.18 -9.81
CA HIS A 142 17.25 14.74 -9.12
C HIS A 142 18.58 14.22 -9.69
N ASP A 143 18.72 12.90 -9.87
CA ASP A 143 19.91 12.29 -10.47
C ASP A 143 20.08 12.66 -11.95
N SER A 144 18.97 12.79 -12.70
CA SER A 144 19.01 13.23 -14.10
C SER A 144 19.42 14.71 -14.25
N ALA A 145 19.09 15.53 -13.26
CA ALA A 145 19.46 16.94 -13.21
C ALA A 145 20.89 17.16 -12.66
N TRP A 146 21.59 16.13 -12.21
CA TRP A 146 22.95 16.31 -11.70
C TRP A 146 23.91 16.78 -12.80
N LYS A 147 24.78 17.74 -12.47
CA LYS A 147 25.72 18.36 -13.44
C LYS A 147 26.69 17.34 -14.04
N ASP A 148 27.18 16.39 -13.25
CA ASP A 148 28.14 15.37 -13.68
C ASP A 148 27.45 14.09 -14.19
N ALA A 149 26.14 14.11 -14.40
CA ALA A 149 25.38 12.96 -14.87
C ALA A 149 25.89 12.41 -16.21
N ALA A 150 26.48 13.25 -17.08
CA ALA A 150 27.00 12.80 -18.37
C ALA A 150 28.23 11.87 -18.23
N THR A 151 29.08 12.12 -17.23
CA THR A 151 30.32 11.37 -16.97
C THR A 151 30.14 10.25 -15.94
N HIS A 152 29.03 10.24 -15.21
CA HIS A 152 28.74 9.26 -14.17
C HIS A 152 27.42 8.53 -14.45
N PRO A 153 27.42 7.49 -15.29
CA PRO A 153 26.20 6.77 -15.66
C PRO A 153 25.48 6.20 -14.42
N MET A 154 24.16 6.35 -14.37
CA MET A 154 23.32 5.69 -13.38
C MET A 154 23.26 4.20 -13.72
N ARG A 155 23.54 3.33 -12.76
CA ARG A 155 23.53 1.87 -12.97
C ARG A 155 22.51 1.23 -12.04
N LEU A 156 21.77 0.25 -12.54
CA LEU A 156 20.85 -0.54 -11.73
C LEU A 156 21.61 -1.72 -11.12
N PHE A 157 21.81 -1.68 -9.80
CA PHE A 157 22.60 -2.66 -9.02
C PHE A 157 23.99 -2.94 -9.60
N ASP A 158 24.60 -1.94 -10.25
CA ASP A 158 25.86 -2.06 -11.00
C ASP A 158 25.84 -3.08 -12.17
N LEU A 159 24.68 -3.63 -12.53
CA LEU A 159 24.57 -4.64 -13.58
C LEU A 159 24.52 -4.01 -14.98
N PHE A 160 23.70 -2.97 -15.15
CA PHE A 160 23.54 -2.28 -16.43
C PHE A 160 23.21 -0.80 -16.23
N THR A 161 23.53 0.01 -17.25
CA THR A 161 23.22 1.44 -17.25
C THR A 161 21.71 1.64 -17.35
N TRP A 162 21.14 2.32 -16.37
CA TRP A 162 19.74 2.73 -16.38
C TRP A 162 19.60 4.08 -17.09
N PRO A 163 18.62 4.25 -17.99
CA PRO A 163 18.45 5.52 -18.69
C PRO A 163 18.11 6.64 -17.71
N ARG A 164 18.66 7.82 -17.96
CA ARG A 164 18.20 9.08 -17.34
C ARG A 164 17.11 9.73 -18.17
N ILE A 165 16.42 10.70 -17.59
CA ILE A 165 15.37 11.43 -18.28
C ILE A 165 16.02 12.36 -19.29
N GLY A 166 15.96 11.99 -20.58
CA GLY A 166 16.69 12.66 -21.66
C GLY A 166 16.38 14.16 -21.77
N TYR A 167 15.12 14.57 -21.56
CA TYR A 167 14.77 15.99 -21.55
C TYR A 167 15.53 16.77 -20.47
N VAL A 168 15.61 16.25 -19.25
CA VAL A 168 16.30 16.90 -18.11
C VAL A 168 17.81 16.93 -18.33
N MET A 169 18.37 15.87 -18.93
CA MET A 169 19.79 15.77 -19.23
C MET A 169 20.31 16.88 -20.16
N ASN A 170 19.45 17.35 -21.07
CA ASN A 170 19.77 18.31 -22.14
C ASN A 170 19.31 19.75 -21.84
N LEU A 171 18.88 20.04 -20.60
CA LEU A 171 18.55 21.41 -20.20
C LEU A 171 19.82 22.27 -20.10
N ASP A 172 19.62 23.59 -20.17
CA ASP A 172 20.66 24.57 -19.87
C ASP A 172 21.33 24.28 -18.53
N PRO A 173 22.67 24.38 -18.40
CA PRO A 173 23.39 24.03 -17.18
C PRO A 173 22.89 24.75 -15.91
N ALA A 174 22.56 26.04 -16.00
CA ALA A 174 22.12 26.81 -14.83
C ALA A 174 20.71 26.40 -14.38
N LEU A 175 19.81 26.16 -15.34
CA LEU A 175 18.49 25.61 -15.05
C LEU A 175 18.58 24.18 -14.48
N LYS A 176 19.47 23.36 -15.04
CA LYS A 176 19.69 21.98 -14.63
C LYS A 176 20.17 21.90 -13.18
N GLU A 177 21.13 22.73 -12.78
CA GLU A 177 21.59 22.84 -11.39
C GLU A 177 20.48 23.31 -10.46
N THR A 178 19.71 24.34 -10.85
CA THR A 178 18.54 24.81 -10.07
C THR A 178 17.51 23.69 -9.85
N LEU A 179 17.26 22.87 -10.87
CA LEU A 179 16.33 21.75 -10.78
C LEU A 179 16.89 20.61 -9.93
N HIS A 180 18.19 20.33 -9.99
CA HIS A 180 18.86 19.36 -9.13
C HIS A 180 18.60 19.66 -7.66
N ASP A 181 18.82 20.91 -7.23
CA ASP A 181 18.59 21.34 -5.85
C ASP A 181 17.12 21.22 -5.45
N ARG A 182 16.20 21.69 -6.31
CA ARG A 182 14.76 21.63 -6.04
C ARG A 182 14.25 20.20 -5.94
N PHE A 183 14.68 19.31 -6.83
CA PHE A 183 14.30 17.90 -6.76
C PHE A 183 14.91 17.20 -5.56
N GLY A 184 16.12 17.58 -5.15
CA GLY A 184 16.72 17.09 -3.90
C GLY A 184 15.88 17.47 -2.68
N VAL A 185 15.51 18.75 -2.55
CA VAL A 185 14.63 19.25 -1.48
C VAL A 185 13.27 18.54 -1.50
N LEU A 186 12.66 18.42 -2.67
CA LEU A 186 11.39 17.71 -2.83
C LEU A 186 11.51 16.25 -2.37
N HIS A 187 12.54 15.54 -2.80
CA HIS A 187 12.78 14.15 -2.45
C HIS A 187 12.91 13.97 -0.93
N THR A 188 13.66 14.86 -0.26
CA THR A 188 13.82 14.87 1.20
C THR A 188 12.49 15.06 1.92
N TRP A 189 11.67 16.05 1.51
CA TRP A 189 10.36 16.29 2.12
C TRP A 189 9.38 15.14 1.90
N LEU A 190 9.37 14.55 0.70
CA LEU A 190 8.60 13.35 0.43
C LEU A 190 9.08 12.17 1.30
N GLY A 191 10.37 12.11 1.61
CA GLY A 191 10.97 11.12 2.51
C GLY A 191 10.43 11.23 3.92
N TYR A 192 10.43 12.44 4.50
CA TYR A 192 9.83 12.68 5.81
C TYR A 192 8.33 12.35 5.85
N ALA A 193 7.59 12.70 4.80
CA ALA A 193 6.18 12.33 4.67
C ALA A 193 6.00 10.80 4.66
N LEU A 194 6.86 10.06 3.95
CA LEU A 194 6.87 8.61 3.97
C LEU A 194 7.17 8.06 5.36
N TYR A 195 8.16 8.59 6.08
CA TYR A 195 8.52 8.09 7.41
C TYR A 195 7.34 8.20 8.38
N ALA A 196 6.71 9.37 8.43
CA ALA A 196 5.54 9.60 9.25
C ALA A 196 4.39 8.66 8.87
N LEU A 197 4.09 8.55 7.57
CA LEU A 197 2.99 7.72 7.10
C LEU A 197 3.24 6.22 7.28
N LEU A 198 4.47 5.77 7.09
CA LEU A 198 4.89 4.39 7.31
C LEU A 198 4.78 4.04 8.80
N ALA A 199 5.24 4.91 9.69
CA ALA A 199 5.09 4.74 11.13
C ALA A 199 3.61 4.67 11.54
N MET A 200 2.76 5.55 11.01
CA MET A 200 1.32 5.49 11.24
C MET A 200 0.68 4.22 10.68
N HIS A 201 1.09 3.76 9.50
CA HIS A 201 0.57 2.55 8.86
C HIS A 201 0.90 1.29 9.68
N ILE A 202 2.18 1.14 10.05
CA ILE A 202 2.64 0.02 10.88
C ILE A 202 1.98 0.11 12.26
N GLY A 203 2.00 1.29 12.90
CA GLY A 203 1.38 1.52 14.20
C GLY A 203 -0.12 1.20 14.22
N GLY A 204 -0.85 1.57 13.16
CA GLY A 204 -2.26 1.21 13.00
C GLY A 204 -2.48 -0.30 12.89
N ALA A 205 -1.67 -1.00 12.09
CA ALA A 205 -1.75 -2.45 11.97
C ALA A 205 -1.46 -3.16 13.30
N LEU A 206 -0.45 -2.72 14.04
CA LEU A 206 -0.08 -3.26 15.35
C LEU A 206 -1.13 -2.93 16.42
N LYS A 207 -1.67 -1.71 16.44
CA LYS A 207 -2.80 -1.31 17.31
C LYS A 207 -3.98 -2.26 17.08
N HIS A 208 -4.36 -2.50 15.83
CA HIS A 208 -5.49 -3.37 15.54
C HIS A 208 -5.24 -4.83 15.94
N GLU A 209 -4.02 -5.36 15.74
CA GLU A 209 -3.68 -6.73 16.13
C GLU A 209 -3.67 -6.92 17.65
N TRP A 210 -3.04 -6.01 18.40
CA TRP A 210 -2.76 -6.22 19.83
C TRP A 210 -3.71 -5.49 20.78
N ILE A 211 -4.19 -4.30 20.44
CA ILE A 211 -5.07 -3.49 21.29
C ILE A 211 -6.52 -3.80 20.96
N ASP A 212 -6.94 -3.62 19.70
CA ASP A 212 -8.33 -3.85 19.30
C ASP A 212 -8.67 -5.35 19.15
N ARG A 213 -7.65 -6.21 19.17
CA ARG A 213 -7.72 -7.67 18.97
C ARG A 213 -8.48 -8.07 17.70
N LYS A 214 -8.35 -7.24 16.66
CA LYS A 214 -8.90 -7.45 15.32
C LYS A 214 -7.75 -7.77 14.38
N SER A 215 -7.65 -9.03 13.95
CA SER A 215 -6.53 -9.47 13.12
C SER A 215 -6.63 -8.97 11.67
N VAL A 216 -6.22 -7.72 11.43
CA VAL A 216 -6.04 -7.15 10.10
C VAL A 216 -4.81 -7.71 9.40
N LEU A 217 -3.76 -8.10 10.15
CA LEU A 217 -2.52 -8.66 9.60
C LEU A 217 -2.75 -10.03 8.95
N LYS A 218 -3.61 -10.87 9.53
CA LYS A 218 -3.95 -12.20 8.98
C LYS A 218 -4.50 -12.17 7.55
N ARG A 219 -4.90 -11.00 7.07
CA ARG A 219 -5.38 -10.78 5.71
C ARG A 219 -4.25 -10.61 4.70
N MET A 220 -3.05 -10.25 5.19
CA MET A 220 -1.83 -9.98 4.40
C MET A 220 -0.69 -10.97 4.67
N VAL A 221 -0.84 -11.92 5.59
CA VAL A 221 0.15 -12.98 5.83
C VAL A 221 -0.12 -14.15 4.86
N PRO A 222 0.92 -14.70 4.19
CA PRO A 222 0.82 -15.83 3.27
C PRO A 222 0.06 -17.06 3.82
#